data_AF-A0A355DFN1-F1
#
_entry.id   AF-A0A355DFN1-F1
#
_cell.length_a   1.000
_cell.length_b   1.000
_cell.length_c   1.000
_cell.angle_alpha   90.00
_cell.angle_beta   90.00
_cell.angle_gamma   90.00
#
_symmetry.space_group_name_H-M   'P 1'
#
loop_
_entity.id
_entity.type
_entity.pdbx_description
1 polymer ?
#
loop_
_entity_poly.entity_id
_entity_poly.type
_entity_poly.pdbx_seq_one_letter_code
_entity_poly.pdbx_strand_id
1 'polypeptide(L)' 'GRTAGEVAGACLDAGLVVNGVTPTSIRFAPPLTVSSTELAEGVALLAGVLADGPIADDPDENGEVDR' A
#
# COMPACT_ATOMS: atom_id res chain seq x y z
N GLY A 1 10.94 8.94 1.00
CA GLY A 1 10.49 7.58 1.36
C GLY A 1 8.98 7.55 1.19
N ARG A 2 8.40 6.42 0.80
CA ARG A 2 6.97 6.35 0.46
C ARG A 2 6.09 6.48 1.71
N THR A 3 4.98 7.20 1.58
CA THR A 3 3.88 7.23 2.53
C THR A 3 3.14 5.89 2.53
N ALA A 4 2.40 5.62 3.61
CA ALA A 4 1.54 4.45 3.70
C ALA A 4 0.44 4.44 2.62
N GLY A 5 0.01 5.61 2.15
CA GLY A 5 -0.97 5.75 1.06
C GLY A 5 -0.40 5.26 -0.27
N GLU A 6 0.80 5.71 -0.64
CA GLU A 6 1.50 5.26 -1.86
C GLU A 6 1.85 3.77 -1.83
N VAL A 7 2.14 3.22 -0.64
CA VAL A 7 2.34 1.78 -0.48
C VAL A 7 1.01 1.03 -0.63
N ALA A 8 -0.08 1.53 -0.04
CA ALA A 8 -1.39 0.92 -0.19
C ALA A 8 -1.90 0.94 -1.64
N GLY A 9 -1.64 2.01 -2.39
CA GLY A 9 -1.93 2.09 -3.83
C GLY A 9 -1.19 1.03 -4.64
N ALA A 10 0.12 0.93 -4.48
CA ALA A 10 0.89 -0.10 -5.19
C ALA A 10 0.52 -1.54 -4.77
N CYS A 11 0.14 -1.76 -3.51
CA CYS A 11 -0.43 -3.04 -3.10
C CYS A 11 -1.73 -3.34 -3.84
N LEU A 12 -2.61 -2.35 -4.01
CA LEU A 12 -3.85 -2.52 -4.76
C LEU A 12 -3.57 -2.87 -6.24
N ASP A 13 -2.60 -2.21 -6.87
CA ASP A 13 -2.17 -2.52 -8.24
C ASP A 13 -1.61 -3.95 -8.36
N ALA A 14 -0.95 -4.44 -7.31
CA ALA A 14 -0.45 -5.81 -7.20
C ALA A 14 -1.54 -6.83 -6.78
N GLY A 15 -2.79 -6.41 -6.59
CA GLY A 15 -3.92 -7.28 -6.23
C GLY A 15 -4.13 -7.51 -4.73
N LEU A 16 -3.47 -6.74 -3.87
CA LEU A 16 -3.53 -6.84 -2.41
C LEU A 16 -4.21 -5.61 -1.79
N VAL A 17 -5.37 -5.80 -1.15
CA VAL A 17 -6.08 -4.71 -0.47
C VAL A 17 -5.55 -4.50 0.95
N VAL A 18 -5.03 -3.30 1.22
CA VAL A 18 -4.59 -2.84 2.55
C VAL A 18 -5.01 -1.39 2.79
N ASN A 19 -4.94 -0.92 4.03
CA ASN A 19 -5.31 0.47 4.37
C ASN A 19 -4.13 1.22 4.99
N GLY A 20 -3.74 2.36 4.42
CA GLY A 20 -2.86 3.33 5.09
C GLY A 20 -3.62 4.08 6.18
N VAL A 21 -3.40 3.74 7.45
CA VAL A 21 -4.16 4.28 8.59
C VAL A 21 -3.62 5.62 9.09
N THR A 22 -2.33 5.87 8.86
CA THR A 22 -1.61 7.12 9.15
C THR A 22 -0.58 7.33 8.03
N PRO A 23 0.13 8.47 7.97
CA PRO A 23 1.12 8.69 6.91
C PRO A 23 2.22 7.62 6.80
N THR A 24 2.47 6.87 7.87
CA THR A 24 3.57 5.89 7.94
C THR A 24 3.16 4.48 8.40
N SER A 25 1.86 4.21 8.56
CA SER A 25 1.38 2.92 9.06
C SER A 25 0.29 2.32 8.18
N ILE A 26 0.37 1.01 7.96
CA ILE A 26 -0.62 0.23 7.21
C ILE A 26 -1.31 -0.77 8.13
N ARG A 27 -2.61 -0.97 7.93
CA ARG A 27 -3.38 -2.08 8.51
C ARG A 27 -3.39 -3.25 7.55
N PHE A 28 -2.75 -4.33 7.97
CA PHE A 28 -2.83 -5.65 7.33
C PHE A 28 -3.72 -6.55 8.19
N ALA A 29 -4.98 -6.69 7.81
CA ALA A 29 -6.00 -7.41 8.58
C ALA A 29 -6.81 -8.36 7.68
N PRO A 30 -6.21 -9.46 7.21
CA PRO A 30 -6.91 -10.43 6.38
C PRO A 30 -8.04 -11.13 7.18
N PRO A 31 -9.08 -11.66 6.50
CA PRO A 31 -10.12 -12.45 7.14
C PRO A 31 -9.54 -13.65 7.90
N LEU A 32 -10.18 -14.06 9.00
CA LEU A 32 -9.74 -15.22 9.80
C LEU A 32 -9.83 -16.56 9.06
N THR A 33 -10.51 -16.58 7.92
CA THR A 33 -10.75 -17.77 7.10
C THR A 33 -9.68 -18.01 6.04
N VAL A 34 -8.74 -17.08 5.84
CA VAL A 34 -7.66 -17.28 4.86
C VAL A 34 -6.73 -18.40 5.32
N SER A 35 -6.28 -19.21 4.38
CA SER A 35 -5.28 -20.24 4.61
C SER A 35 -3.88 -19.64 4.82
N SER A 36 -2.97 -20.43 5.39
CA SER A 36 -1.57 -20.02 5.53
C SER A 36 -0.89 -19.73 4.19
N THR A 37 -1.30 -20.42 3.11
CA THR A 37 -0.77 -20.20 1.76
C THR A 37 -1.21 -18.86 1.21
N GLU A 38 -2.51 -18.53 1.30
CA GLU A 38 -3.03 -17.22 0.88
C GLU A 38 -2.42 -16.08 1.71
N LEU A 39 -2.21 -16.31 3.02
CA LEU A 39 -1.53 -15.35 3.88
C LEU A 39 -0.07 -15.11 3.42
N ALA A 40 0.66 -16.18 3.09
CA ALA A 40 2.03 -16.08 2.61
C ALA A 40 2.12 -15.34 1.26
N GLU A 41 1.17 -15.60 0.35
CA GLU A 41 1.06 -14.87 -0.92
C GLU A 41 0.86 -13.37 -0.70
N GLY A 42 -0.09 -12.99 0.17
CA GLY A 42 -0.33 -11.58 0.49
C GLY A 42 0.89 -10.89 1.12
N VAL A 43 1.62 -11.58 2.00
CA VAL A 43 2.86 -11.05 2.59
C VAL A 43 3.97 -10.91 1.53
N ALA A 44 4.06 -11.85 0.58
CA ALA A 44 5.04 -11.78 -0.51
C ALA A 44 4.79 -10.60 -1.45
N LEU A 45 3.52 -10.30 -1.78
CA LEU A 45 3.16 -9.13 -2.57
C LEU A 45 3.57 -7.82 -1.85
N LEU A 46 3.24 -7.71 -0.56
CA LEU A 46 3.65 -6.55 0.25
C LEU A 46 5.18 -6.39 0.29
N ALA A 47 5.92 -7.48 0.45
CA ALA A 47 7.37 -7.46 0.45
C ALA A 47 7.95 -6.97 -0.89
N GLY A 48 7.37 -7.42 -2.02
CA GLY A 48 7.73 -6.94 -3.35
C GLY A 48 7.51 -5.43 -3.50
N VAL A 49 6.33 -4.94 -3.11
CA VAL A 49 6.01 -3.50 -3.15
C VAL A 49 7.00 -2.66 -2.33
N LEU A 50 7.44 -3.14 -1.17
CA LEU A 50 8.41 -2.43 -0.32
C LEU A 50 9.84 -2.44 -0.89
N ALA A 51 10.17 -3.42 -1.73
CA ALA A 51 11.49 -3.55 -2.34
C ALA A 51 11.68 -2.66 -3.60
N ASP A 52 10.58 -2.28 -4.28
CA ASP A 52 10.58 -1.52 -5.55
C ASP A 52 11.10 -0.07 -5.46
N GLY A 53 11.58 0.38 -4.29
CA GLY A 53 12.17 1.70 -4.12
C GLY A 53 11.15 2.84 -4.10
N PRO A 54 11.58 4.11 -4.19
CA PRO A 54 10.68 5.26 -4.15
C PRO A 54 9.79 5.30 -5.41
N ILE A 55 8.48 5.50 -5.21
CA ILE A 55 7.57 5.87 -6.30
C ILE A 55 7.90 7.33 -6.66
N ALA A 56 7.92 7.65 -7.94
CA ALA A 56 8.10 9.03 -8.40
C ALA A 56 6.93 9.89 -7.90
N ASP A 57 7.22 11.08 -7.35
CA ASP A 57 6.22 12.04 -6.89
C ASP A 57 5.10 12.20 -7.93
N ASP A 58 3.86 11.98 -7.49
CA ASP A 58 2.67 12.26 -8.27
C ASP A 58 2.52 13.80 -8.38
N PRO A 59 2.46 14.38 -9.59
CA PRO A 59 2.49 15.83 -9.78
C PRO A 59 1.22 16.57 -9.28
N ASP A 60 0.18 15.86 -8.88
CA ASP A 60 -1.16 16.41 -8.64
C ASP A 60 -1.47 16.77 -7.17
N GLU A 61 -0.47 16.85 -6.27
CA GLU A 61 -0.70 17.26 -4.86
C GLU A 61 -0.74 18.79 -4.63
N ASN A 62 -0.43 19.62 -5.65
CA ASN A 62 -0.47 21.09 -5.56
C ASN A 62 -1.70 21.73 -6.23
N GLY A 63 -2.87 21.11 -6.08
CA GLY A 63 -4.15 21.73 -6.44
C GLY A 63 -4.58 22.78 -5.42
N GLU A 64 -3.93 23.94 -5.43
CA GLU A 64 -4.44 25.17 -4.82
C GLU A 64 -5.86 25.42 -5.33
N VAL A 65 -6.86 25.26 -4.45
CA VAL A 65 -8.20 25.82 -4.65
C VAL A 65 -8.33 27.02 -3.71
N ASP A 66 -7.70 28.12 -4.10
CA ASP A 66 -8.20 29.45 -3.74
C ASP A 66 -9.61 29.61 -4.32
N ARG A 67 -10.64 29.41 -3.48
CA ARG A 67 -11.93 30.14 -3.46
C ARG A 67 -12.57 30.05 -2.08
#